data_AF-A0A317I554-F1
#
_entry.id   AF-A0A317I554-F1
#
_cell.length_a   1.000
_cell.length_b   1.000
_cell.length_c   1.000
_cell.angle_alpha   90.00
_cell.angle_beta   90.00
_cell.angle_gamma   90.00
#
_symmetry.space_group_name_H-M   'P 1'
#
loop_
_entity.id
_entity.type
_entity.pdbx_description
1 polymer ?
#
loop_
_entity_poly.entity_id
_entity_poly.type
_entity_poly.pdbx_seq_one_letter_code
_entity_poly.pdbx_strand_id
1 'polypeptide(L)' 'MSLESIQSEISRLSSTERARLIDLLWESLDEESIRDIEVKWASESEARIDAVDRGDLETLDGSAVIRELRSSLRK' A
#
# COMPACT_ATOMS: atom_id res chain seq x y z
N MET A 1 -12.20 -13.58 24.88
CA MET A 1 -11.61 -14.00 23.60
C MET A 1 -10.11 -13.99 23.75
N SER A 2 -9.40 -15.02 23.29
CA SER A 2 -7.93 -15.04 23.21
C SER A 2 -7.47 -14.74 21.78
N LEU A 3 -6.20 -14.36 21.62
CA LEU A 3 -5.63 -14.12 20.29
C LEU A 3 -5.70 -15.37 19.41
N GLU A 4 -5.51 -16.56 19.99
CA GLU A 4 -5.62 -17.84 19.30
C GLU A 4 -7.05 -18.08 18.78
N SER A 5 -8.06 -17.72 19.57
CA SER A 5 -9.46 -17.81 19.12
C SER A 5 -9.76 -16.85 17.96
N ILE A 6 -9.20 -15.63 17.98
CA ILE A 6 -9.34 -14.65 16.91
C ILE A 6 -8.64 -15.13 15.64
N GLN A 7 -7.41 -15.66 15.76
CA GLN A 7 -6.64 -16.19 14.63
C GLN A 7 -7.37 -17.34 13.93
N SER A 8 -8.02 -18.23 14.71
CA SER A 8 -8.85 -19.30 14.17
C SER A 8 -10.00 -18.76 13.33
N GLU A 9 -10.71 -17.72 13.79
CA GLU A 9 -11.79 -17.11 13.02
C GLU A 9 -11.28 -16.39 11.76
N ILE A 10 -10.16 -15.65 11.85
CA ILE A 10 -9.55 -14.96 10.70
C ILE A 10 -9.14 -15.97 9.61
N SER A 11 -8.66 -17.15 9.99
CA SER A 11 -8.26 -18.18 9.04
C SER A 11 -9.40 -18.70 8.18
N ARG A 12 -10.65 -18.59 8.66
CA ARG A 12 -11.87 -19.01 7.95
C ARG A 12 -12.41 -17.95 6.99
N LEU A 13 -11.96 -16.70 7.12
CA LEU A 13 -12.35 -15.62 6.21
C LEU A 13 -11.77 -15.85 4.81
N SER A 14 -12.49 -15.38 3.80
CA SER A 14 -11.96 -15.28 2.44
C SER A 14 -10.79 -14.29 2.36
N SER A 15 -10.00 -14.36 1.29
CA SER A 15 -8.89 -13.43 1.07
C SER A 15 -9.35 -11.96 1.06
N THR A 16 -10.53 -11.68 0.51
CA THR A 16 -11.11 -10.33 0.46
C THR A 16 -11.50 -9.83 1.85
N GLU A 17 -12.11 -10.67 2.68
CA GLU A 17 -12.47 -10.32 4.05
C GLU A 17 -11.23 -10.10 4.92
N ARG A 18 -10.20 -10.93 4.76
CA ARG A 18 -8.91 -10.72 5.44
C ARG A 18 -8.25 -9.41 5.03
N ALA A 19 -8.30 -9.03 3.76
CA ALA A 19 -7.78 -7.73 3.30
C ALA A 19 -8.48 -6.56 3.99
N ARG A 20 -9.83 -6.57 4.02
CA ARG A 20 -10.60 -5.54 4.75
C ARG A 20 -10.28 -5.49 6.24
N LEU A 21 -10.04 -6.65 6.85
CA LEU A 21 -9.66 -6.69 8.26
C LEU A 21 -8.27 -6.10 8.49
N ILE A 22 -7.33 -6.31 7.57
CA ILE A 22 -6.01 -5.67 7.63
C ILE A 22 -6.16 -4.15 7.58
N ASP A 23 -7.00 -3.61 6.68
CA ASP A 23 -7.23 -2.16 6.60
C ASP A 23 -7.76 -1.60 7.93
N LEU A 24 -8.78 -2.25 8.50
CA LEU A 24 -9.36 -1.83 9.77
C LEU A 24 -8.38 -1.92 10.95
N LEU A 25 -7.60 -3.01 11.00
CA LEU A 25 -6.58 -3.17 12.03
C LEU A 25 -5.48 -2.13 11.87
N TRP A 26 -5.04 -1.89 10.64
CA TRP A 26 -4.03 -0.89 10.32
C TRP A 26 -4.46 0.48 10.80
N GLU A 27 -5.64 0.96 10.41
CA GLU A 27 -6.21 2.24 10.85
C GLU A 27 -6.30 2.37 12.39
N SER A 28 -6.53 1.25 13.09
CA SER A 28 -6.69 1.24 14.55
C SER A 28 -5.39 1.32 15.36
N LEU A 29 -4.22 1.09 14.74
CA LEU A 29 -2.95 0.98 15.47
C LEU A 29 -2.39 2.33 15.92
N ASP A 30 -2.48 3.36 15.08
CA ASP A 30 -2.04 4.73 15.41
C ASP A 30 -2.62 5.73 14.40
N GLU A 31 -3.84 6.20 14.67
CA GLU A 31 -4.57 7.10 13.75
C GLU A 31 -3.85 8.43 13.51
N GLU A 32 -3.02 8.90 14.45
CA GLU A 32 -2.24 10.14 14.29
C GLU A 32 -1.00 9.91 13.43
N SER A 33 -0.21 8.87 13.73
CA SER A 33 0.95 8.53 12.89
C SER A 33 0.55 8.15 11.47
N ILE A 34 -0.58 7.45 11.28
CA ILE A 34 -1.07 7.07 9.95
C ILE A 34 -1.49 8.31 9.17
N ARG A 35 -2.24 9.23 9.80
CA ARG A 35 -2.61 10.51 9.16
C ARG A 35 -1.39 11.32 8.74
N ASP A 36 -0.36 11.37 9.58
CA ASP A 36 0.90 12.06 9.25
C ASP A 36 1.62 11.43 8.04
N ILE A 37 1.60 10.10 7.93
CA ILE A 37 2.15 9.38 6.78
C ILE A 37 1.34 9.70 5.53
N GLU A 38 0.01 9.61 5.59
CA GLU A 38 -0.88 9.90 4.46
C GLU A 38 -0.69 11.33 3.94
N VAL A 39 -0.57 12.32 4.83
CA VAL A 39 -0.30 13.71 4.45
C VAL A 39 1.05 13.85 3.73
N LYS A 40 2.10 13.17 4.23
CA LYS A 40 3.42 13.19 3.57
C LYS A 40 3.38 12.51 2.21
N TRP A 41 2.66 11.40 2.08
CA TRP A 41 2.49 10.69 0.81
C TRP A 41 1.70 11.51 -0.21
N ALA A 42 0.63 12.18 0.22
CA ALA A 42 -0.13 13.08 -0.64
C ALA A 42 0.76 14.22 -1.14
N SER A 43 1.49 14.89 -0.24
CA SER A 43 2.42 15.98 -0.58
C SER A 43 3.51 15.54 -1.57
N GLU A 44 4.13 14.38 -1.33
CA GLU A 44 5.14 13.82 -2.23
C GLU A 44 4.55 13.45 -3.60
N SER A 45 3.33 12.91 -3.62
CA SER A 45 2.67 12.51 -4.87
C SER A 45 2.39 13.71 -5.75
N GLU A 46 1.81 14.77 -5.20
CA GLU A 46 1.59 16.04 -5.90
C GLU A 46 2.91 16.63 -6.39
N ALA A 47 3.93 16.68 -5.53
CA ALA A 47 5.26 17.20 -5.90
C ALA A 47 5.89 16.43 -7.07
N ARG A 48 5.71 15.10 -7.12
CA ARG A 48 6.20 14.26 -8.23
C ARG A 48 5.42 14.46 -9.51
N ILE A 49 4.10 14.62 -9.43
CA ILE A 49 3.26 14.94 -10.59
C ILE A 49 3.71 16.27 -11.19
N ASP A 50 3.85 17.30 -10.37
CA ASP A 50 4.33 18.61 -10.80
C ASP A 50 5.74 18.55 -11.42
N ALA A 51 6.64 17.73 -10.86
CA ALA A 51 7.98 17.55 -11.42
C ALA A 51 7.95 16.87 -12.79
N VAL A 52 7.06 15.90 -13.00
CA VAL A 52 6.83 15.28 -14.32
C VAL A 52 6.28 16.31 -15.30
N ASP A 53 5.27 17.09 -14.90
CA ASP A 53 4.63 18.09 -15.76
C ASP A 53 5.60 19.20 -16.19
N ARG A 54 6.54 19.59 -15.31
CA ARG A 54 7.61 20.53 -15.64
C ARG A 54 8.76 19.92 -16.46
N GLY A 55 8.82 18.58 -16.57
CA GLY A 55 9.92 17.87 -17.20
C GLY A 55 11.18 17.76 -16.35
N ASP A 56 11.08 18.00 -15.04
CA ASP A 56 12.17 17.88 -14.07
C ASP A 56 12.43 16.40 -13.69
N LEU A 57 11.50 15.50 -13.99
CA LEU A 57 11.57 14.09 -13.67
C LEU A 57 11.52 13.22 -14.94
N GLU A 58 12.51 12.34 -15.10
CA GLU A 58 12.48 11.31 -16.15
C GLU A 58 11.38 10.27 -15.84
N THR A 59 10.58 9.94 -16.85
CA THR A 59 9.50 8.95 -16.74
C THR A 59 9.85 7.69 -17.52
N LEU A 60 9.41 6.55 -16.97
CA LEU A 60 9.55 5.24 -17.60
C LEU A 60 8.16 4.73 -18.00
N ASP A 61 8.09 3.92 -19.06
CA ASP A 61 6.83 3.26 -19.42
C ASP A 61 6.40 2.29 -18.30
N GLY A 62 5.28 2.60 -17.66
CA GLY A 62 4.80 1.83 -16.51
C GLY A 62 4.54 0.36 -16.84
N SER A 63 4.05 0.06 -18.05
CA SER A 63 3.77 -1.32 -18.46
C SER A 63 5.05 -2.15 -18.61
N ALA A 64 6.12 -1.53 -19.13
CA ALA A 64 7.43 -2.14 -19.28
C ALA A 64 8.08 -2.40 -17.93
N VAL A 65 8.07 -1.41 -17.03
CA VAL A 65 8.64 -1.52 -15.68
C VAL A 65 7.95 -2.63 -14.88
N ILE A 66 6.61 -2.68 -14.90
CA ILE A 66 5.86 -3.74 -14.19
C ILE A 66 6.16 -5.13 -14.76
N ARG A 67 6.29 -5.24 -16.09
CA ARG A 67 6.65 -6.51 -16.74
C ARG A 67 8.05 -6.97 -16.34
N GLU A 68 9.01 -6.06 -16.32
CA GLU A 68 10.39 -6.32 -15.92
C GLU A 68 10.47 -6.77 -14.45
N LEU A 69 9.83 -6.04 -13.54
CA LEU A 69 9.75 -6.37 -12.11
C LEU A 69 9.16 -7.76 -11.88
N ARG A 70 8.06 -8.08 -12.56
CA ARG A 70 7.46 -9.43 -12.46
C ARG A 70 8.40 -10.51 -12.98
N SER A 71 9.18 -10.22 -14.02
CA SER A 71 10.17 -11.15 -14.55
C SER A 71 11.36 -11.35 -13.61
N SER A 72 11.78 -10.31 -12.89
CA SER A 72 12.93 -10.38 -11.98
C SER A 72 12.61 -11.18 -10.70
N LEU A 73 11.36 -11.11 -10.22
CA LEU A 73 10.87 -11.84 -9.05
C LEU A 73 10.62 -13.34 -9.28
N ARG A 74 10.72 -13.81 -10.53
CA ARG A 74 10.46 -15.21 -10.90
C ARG A 74 11.73 -16.08 -10.96
N LYS A 75 12.86 -15.56 -10.49
CA LYS A 75 14.15 -16.25 -10.33
C LYS A 75 14.28 -16.78 -8.91
#